data_AF-A0A848ZTW2-F1
#
_entry.id   AF-A0A848ZTW2-F1
#
_cell.length_a   1.000
_cell.length_b   1.000
_cell.length_c   1.000
_cell.angle_alpha   90.00
_cell.angle_beta   90.00
_cell.angle_gamma   90.00
#
_symmetry.space_group_name_H-M   'P 1'
#
loop_
_entity.id
_entity.type
_entity.pdbx_description
1 polymer ?
#
loop_
_entity_poly.entity_id
_entity_poly.type
_entity_poly.pdbx_seq_one_letter_code
_entity_poly.pdbx_strand_id
1 'polypeptide(L)'
;MNTPSPFKGHATKIGILLLCALFTSCNALKRVEEDELLLTKNTILANGEKIQDEDINSLIVQKPNSRVLGYPLRLNLFNLAKKDPDSSFQLWLHKKEKRENRLSNLLSKKQVNRLGESFMVKGYSEWLKSIGEPPVTIDTVKTRKTLERLSSYYGTKGYFNNTTSYNIVENRRKQRAAVEYIINFN
;
A
#
# COMPACT_ATOMS: atom_id res chain seq x y z
N MET A 1 -7.55 -25.74 47.18
CA MET A 1 -7.52 -26.65 46.00
C MET A 1 -7.47 -25.78 44.76
N ASN A 2 -6.31 -25.68 44.11
CA ASN A 2 -6.16 -24.93 42.86
C ASN A 2 -6.45 -25.89 41.70
N THR A 3 -7.60 -25.73 41.05
CA THR A 3 -7.92 -26.46 39.83
C THR A 3 -7.06 -25.92 38.68
N PRO A 4 -6.27 -26.74 37.98
CA PRO A 4 -5.52 -26.28 36.82
C PRO A 4 -6.50 -25.90 35.70
N SER A 5 -6.44 -24.66 35.23
CA SER A 5 -7.29 -24.18 34.13
C SER A 5 -7.10 -25.02 32.86
N PRO A 6 -8.18 -25.44 32.17
CA PRO A 6 -8.11 -26.40 31.06
C PRO A 6 -7.50 -25.83 29.76
N PHE A 7 -7.19 -24.52 29.71
CA PHE A 7 -6.79 -23.82 28.48
C PHE A 7 -5.27 -23.65 28.27
N LYS A 8 -4.43 -24.05 29.23
CA LYS A 8 -2.99 -23.76 29.24
C LYS A 8 -2.21 -24.35 28.04
N GLY A 9 -2.68 -25.46 27.46
CA GLY A 9 -1.99 -26.14 26.34
C GLY A 9 -2.34 -25.62 24.94
N HIS A 10 -3.49 -24.96 24.76
CA HIS A 10 -3.95 -24.49 23.45
C HIS A 10 -3.52 -23.05 23.17
N ALA A 11 -3.37 -22.20 24.20
CA ALA A 11 -2.93 -20.82 24.05
C ALA A 11 -1.54 -20.72 23.39
N THR A 12 -0.58 -21.55 23.81
CA THR A 12 0.77 -21.58 23.22
C THR A 12 0.75 -22.05 21.76
N LYS A 13 -0.11 -23.03 21.43
CA LYS A 13 -0.27 -23.54 20.06
C LYS A 13 -0.93 -22.52 19.14
N ILE A 14 -1.95 -21.80 19.62
CA ILE A 14 -2.60 -20.70 18.91
C ILE A 14 -1.62 -19.52 18.72
N GLY A 15 -0.82 -19.21 19.75
CA GLY A 15 0.24 -18.20 19.67
C GLY A 15 1.30 -18.55 18.63
N ILE A 16 1.74 -19.80 18.56
CA ILE A 16 2.68 -20.28 17.54
C ILE A 16 2.05 -20.21 16.15
N LEU A 17 0.78 -20.59 15.98
CA LEU A 17 0.07 -20.50 14.68
C LEU A 17 -0.05 -19.05 14.19
N LEU A 18 -0.41 -18.12 15.08
CA LEU A 18 -0.47 -16.69 14.78
C LEU A 18 0.92 -16.11 14.45
N LEU A 19 1.96 -16.54 15.19
CA LEU A 19 3.35 -16.18 14.91
C LEU A 19 3.81 -16.71 13.54
N CYS A 20 3.42 -17.95 13.19
CA CYS A 20 3.70 -18.56 11.89
C CYS A 20 3.05 -17.79 10.72
N ALA A 21 1.84 -17.27 10.91
CA ALA A 21 1.15 -16.47 9.89
C ALA A 21 1.90 -15.16 9.53
N LEU A 22 2.73 -14.64 10.45
CA LEU A 22 3.56 -13.46 10.22
C LEU A 22 4.74 -13.71 9.27
N PHE A 23 5.12 -14.96 9.01
CA PHE A 23 6.24 -15.29 8.10
C PHE A 23 5.82 -15.42 6.63
N THR A 24 4.56 -15.15 6.28
CA THR A 24 4.16 -15.07 4.88
C THR A 24 4.74 -13.80 4.25
N SER A 25 5.52 -13.95 3.18
CA SER A 25 6.18 -12.83 2.52
C SER A 25 5.13 -11.91 1.86
N CYS A 26 4.85 -10.78 2.51
CA CYS A 26 3.98 -9.76 1.95
C CYS A 26 4.70 -9.04 0.79
N ASN A 27 4.19 -9.18 -0.44
CA ASN A 27 4.74 -8.51 -1.61
C ASN A 27 4.14 -7.10 -1.80
N ALA A 28 4.88 -6.08 -1.40
CA ALA A 28 4.49 -4.67 -1.58
C ALA A 28 4.44 -4.22 -3.07
N LEU A 29 5.13 -4.93 -3.98
CA LEU A 29 5.20 -4.58 -5.41
C LEU A 29 4.11 -5.27 -6.25
N LYS A 30 3.20 -6.04 -5.64
CA LYS A 30 2.19 -6.83 -6.36
C LYS A 30 1.31 -6.00 -7.32
N ARG A 31 1.17 -4.69 -7.08
CA ARG A 31 0.36 -3.75 -7.85
C ARG A 31 1.15 -2.57 -8.42
N VAL A 32 2.47 -2.71 -8.47
CA VAL A 32 3.37 -1.74 -9.10
C VAL A 32 3.73 -2.34 -10.46
N GLU A 33 3.52 -1.58 -11.54
CA GLU A 33 3.85 -2.03 -12.89
C GLU A 33 5.37 -2.14 -13.09
N GLU A 34 5.82 -2.82 -14.15
CA GLU A 34 7.24 -3.13 -14.35
C GLU A 34 8.12 -1.88 -14.52
N ASP A 35 7.60 -0.85 -15.19
CA ASP A 35 8.23 0.44 -15.48
C ASP A 35 8.03 1.48 -14.37
N GLU A 36 7.30 1.14 -13.31
CA GLU A 36 7.03 2.04 -12.19
C GLU A 36 7.97 1.83 -11.01
N LEU A 37 8.21 2.91 -10.26
CA LEU A 37 8.99 2.90 -9.03
C LEU A 37 8.10 3.24 -7.84
N LEU A 38 8.02 2.34 -6.86
CA LEU A 38 7.32 2.62 -5.60
C LEU A 38 8.06 3.73 -4.83
N LEU A 39 7.35 4.80 -4.50
CA LEU A 39 7.87 5.92 -3.73
C LEU A 39 8.09 5.50 -2.27
N THR A 40 9.36 5.46 -1.85
CA THR A 40 9.72 5.00 -0.51
C THR A 40 9.97 6.12 0.48
N LYS A 41 10.38 7.30 0.01
CA LYS A 41 10.75 8.45 0.83
C LYS A 41 10.79 9.71 -0.03
N ASN A 42 10.43 10.84 0.57
CA ASN A 42 10.75 12.15 0.06
C ASN A 42 11.78 12.80 0.98
N THR A 43 12.76 13.50 0.41
CA THR A 43 13.74 14.31 1.15
C THR A 43 13.78 15.70 0.52
N ILE A 44 13.82 16.75 1.33
CA ILE A 44 14.04 18.12 0.86
C ILE A 44 15.44 18.56 1.31
N LEU A 45 16.22 19.07 0.38
CA LEU A 45 17.56 19.63 0.59
C LEU A 45 17.53 21.12 0.21
N ALA A 46 17.86 22.01 1.14
CA ALA A 46 18.03 23.44 0.87
C ALA A 46 19.50 23.81 1.08
N ASN A 47 20.17 24.32 0.03
CA ASN A 47 21.62 24.57 0.02
C ASN A 47 22.45 23.37 0.51
N GLY A 48 22.02 22.15 0.16
CA GLY A 48 22.69 20.90 0.56
C GLY A 48 22.30 20.39 1.96
N GLU A 49 21.57 21.17 2.76
CA GLU A 49 21.13 20.75 4.09
C GLU A 49 19.74 20.15 4.08
N LYS A 50 19.56 19.05 4.83
CA LYS A 50 18.27 18.36 4.90
C LYS A 50 17.27 19.12 5.77
N ILE A 51 16.15 19.49 5.17
CA ILE A 51 15.04 20.17 5.83
C ILE A 51 14.04 19.14 6.38
N GLN A 52 13.62 19.34 7.64
CA GLN A 52 12.64 18.49 8.33
C GLN A 52 11.40 19.25 8.80
N ASP A 53 11.31 20.53 8.48
CA ASP A 53 10.20 21.41 8.82
C ASP A 53 8.86 20.89 8.27
N GLU A 54 7.82 20.90 9.10
CA GLU A 54 6.51 20.33 8.76
C GLU A 54 5.76 21.18 7.72
N ASP A 55 5.84 22.51 7.83
CA ASP A 55 5.21 23.44 6.89
C ASP A 55 5.80 23.24 5.50
N ILE A 56 7.12 23.08 5.40
CA ILE A 56 7.81 22.82 4.13
C ILE A 56 7.46 21.43 3.59
N ASN A 57 7.43 20.40 4.45
CA ASN A 57 7.03 19.05 4.04
C ASN A 57 5.56 18.97 3.58
N SER A 58 4.70 19.87 4.08
CA SER A 58 3.30 19.96 3.65
C SER A 58 3.14 20.37 2.18
N LEU A 59 4.15 21.03 1.60
CA LEU A 59 4.16 21.46 0.20
C LEU A 59 4.28 20.30 -0.78
N ILE A 60 4.82 19.16 -0.32
CA ILE A 60 5.00 17.96 -1.14
C ILE A 60 3.64 17.37 -1.54
N VAL A 61 3.43 17.29 -2.86
CA VAL A 61 2.16 16.83 -3.44
C VAL A 61 1.97 15.32 -3.27
N GLN A 62 3.00 14.54 -3.55
CA GLN A 62 2.96 13.07 -3.46
C GLN A 62 3.66 12.57 -2.21
N LYS A 63 2.97 11.82 -1.36
CA LYS A 63 3.54 11.26 -0.13
C LYS A 63 3.66 9.74 -0.26
N PRO A 64 4.76 9.12 0.23
CA PRO A 64 4.87 7.67 0.25
C PRO A 64 3.73 7.05 1.07
N ASN A 65 3.45 5.76 0.83
CA ASN A 65 2.48 5.01 1.63
C ASN A 65 2.77 5.10 3.13
N SER A 66 1.70 5.17 3.93
CA SER A 66 1.82 5.28 5.37
C SER A 66 2.48 4.04 5.97
N ARG A 67 3.27 4.26 7.04
CA ARG A 67 3.96 3.19 7.76
C ARG A 67 3.56 3.23 9.22
N VAL A 68 3.23 2.07 9.76
CA VAL A 68 3.00 1.85 11.19
C VAL A 68 4.21 1.10 11.71
N LEU A 69 4.96 1.71 12.64
CA LEU A 69 6.21 1.14 13.18
C LEU A 69 7.21 0.71 12.08
N GLY A 70 7.31 1.52 11.01
CA GLY A 70 8.20 1.24 9.88
C GLY A 70 7.68 0.22 8.86
N TYR A 71 6.53 -0.43 9.11
CA TYR A 71 5.94 -1.41 8.22
C TYR A 71 4.77 -0.80 7.41
N PRO A 72 4.72 -0.97 6.07
CA PRO A 72 3.67 -0.40 5.22
C PRO A 72 2.39 -1.27 5.28
N LEU A 73 1.75 -1.31 6.45
CA LEU A 73 0.61 -2.19 6.74
C LEU A 73 -0.53 -1.99 5.73
N ARG A 74 -0.95 -0.73 5.52
CA ARG A 74 -2.10 -0.40 4.65
C ARG A 74 -1.84 -0.76 3.19
N LEU A 75 -0.62 -0.59 2.71
CA LEU A 75 -0.22 -1.04 1.37
C LEU A 75 -0.34 -2.56 1.24
N ASN A 76 0.14 -3.31 2.24
CA ASN A 76 0.06 -4.77 2.20
C ASN A 76 -1.38 -5.27 2.31
N LEU A 77 -2.23 -4.63 3.13
CA LEU A 77 -3.67 -4.92 3.18
C LEU A 77 -4.34 -4.71 1.82
N PHE A 78 -4.04 -3.60 1.15
CA PHE A 78 -4.53 -3.33 -0.19
C PHE A 78 -4.13 -4.45 -1.15
N ASN A 79 -2.84 -4.84 -1.16
CA ASN A 79 -2.29 -5.89 -2.03
C ASN A 79 -2.83 -7.29 -1.75
N LEU A 80 -3.32 -7.58 -0.54
CA LEU A 80 -3.99 -8.85 -0.22
C LEU A 80 -5.33 -9.00 -0.94
N ALA A 81 -6.02 -7.89 -1.24
CA ALA A 81 -7.30 -7.95 -1.94
C ALA A 81 -7.17 -8.56 -3.34
N LYS A 82 -8.26 -9.17 -3.85
CA LYS A 82 -8.36 -9.51 -5.27
C LYS A 82 -8.61 -8.24 -6.08
N LYS A 83 -7.98 -8.12 -7.26
CA LYS A 83 -8.23 -7.02 -8.20
C LYS A 83 -9.69 -7.06 -8.62
N ASP A 84 -10.09 -8.20 -9.20
CA ASP A 84 -11.43 -8.46 -9.72
C ASP A 84 -12.05 -9.68 -9.02
N PRO A 85 -12.62 -9.50 -7.81
CA PRO A 85 -13.17 -10.62 -7.02
C PRO A 85 -14.33 -11.33 -7.73
N ASP A 86 -15.18 -10.57 -8.43
CA ASP A 86 -16.36 -11.09 -9.13
C ASP A 86 -15.94 -11.99 -10.30
N SER A 87 -15.07 -11.49 -11.18
CA SER A 87 -14.50 -12.28 -12.28
C SER A 87 -13.74 -13.51 -11.77
N SER A 88 -12.98 -13.36 -10.67
CA SER A 88 -12.28 -14.48 -10.04
C SER A 88 -13.24 -15.56 -9.52
N PHE A 89 -14.39 -15.15 -8.98
CA PHE A 89 -15.42 -16.06 -8.50
C PHE A 89 -16.08 -16.79 -9.65
N GLN A 90 -16.44 -16.11 -10.73
CA GLN A 90 -17.03 -16.73 -11.92
C GLN A 90 -16.05 -17.73 -12.56
N LEU A 91 -14.78 -17.34 -12.72
CA LEU A 91 -13.73 -18.25 -13.19
C LEU A 91 -13.62 -19.47 -12.27
N TRP A 92 -13.66 -19.30 -10.95
CA TRP A 92 -13.67 -20.43 -10.02
C TRP A 92 -14.93 -21.28 -10.18
N LEU A 93 -16.11 -20.69 -10.30
CA LEU A 93 -17.39 -21.39 -10.40
C LEU A 93 -17.43 -22.29 -11.64
N HIS A 94 -16.98 -21.78 -12.79
CA HIS A 94 -16.99 -22.48 -14.08
C HIS A 94 -15.70 -23.26 -14.39
N LYS A 95 -14.64 -23.16 -13.57
CA LYS A 95 -13.39 -23.92 -13.75
C LYS A 95 -13.59 -25.44 -13.88
N LYS A 96 -14.66 -25.97 -13.29
CA LYS A 96 -15.04 -27.38 -13.39
C LYS A 96 -16.48 -27.46 -13.86
N GLU A 97 -16.72 -28.16 -14.97
CA GLU A 97 -18.03 -28.26 -15.63
C GLU A 97 -19.17 -28.60 -14.66
N LYS A 98 -18.99 -29.59 -13.78
CA LYS A 98 -20.02 -30.03 -12.82
C LYS A 98 -20.06 -29.23 -11.51
N ARG A 99 -19.26 -28.17 -11.34
CA ARG A 99 -19.16 -27.44 -10.04
C ARG A 99 -20.42 -26.62 -9.79
N GLU A 100 -20.80 -25.77 -10.74
CA GLU A 100 -22.00 -24.94 -10.61
C GLU A 100 -23.24 -25.78 -10.38
N ASN A 101 -23.42 -26.88 -11.12
CA ASN A 101 -24.54 -27.80 -10.95
C ASN A 101 -24.56 -28.44 -9.55
N ARG A 102 -23.42 -28.92 -9.04
CA ARG A 102 -23.35 -29.49 -7.68
C ARG A 102 -23.64 -28.46 -6.60
N LEU A 103 -23.09 -27.25 -6.75
CA LEU A 103 -23.38 -26.12 -5.85
C LEU A 103 -24.85 -25.74 -5.91
N SER A 104 -25.45 -25.70 -7.11
CA SER A 104 -26.85 -25.36 -7.35
C SER A 104 -27.85 -26.42 -6.85
N ASN A 105 -27.39 -27.66 -6.69
CA ASN A 105 -28.18 -28.73 -6.08
C ASN A 105 -28.18 -28.64 -4.55
N LEU A 106 -27.08 -28.15 -3.94
CA LEU A 106 -26.97 -27.96 -2.49
C LEU A 106 -27.55 -26.61 -2.05
N LEU A 107 -27.28 -25.57 -2.83
CA LEU A 107 -27.71 -24.19 -2.63
C LEU A 107 -28.56 -23.81 -3.83
N SER A 108 -29.69 -23.13 -3.67
CA SER A 108 -30.46 -22.63 -4.81
C SER A 108 -29.58 -21.81 -5.78
N LYS A 109 -29.86 -21.81 -7.08
CA LYS A 109 -29.16 -20.97 -8.07
C LYS A 109 -29.04 -19.50 -7.63
N LYS A 110 -30.08 -18.97 -6.97
CA LYS A 110 -30.07 -17.61 -6.41
C LYS A 110 -29.03 -17.45 -5.30
N GLN A 111 -28.87 -18.45 -4.43
CA GLN A 111 -27.87 -18.45 -3.36
C GLN A 111 -26.46 -18.54 -3.94
N VAL A 112 -26.24 -19.40 -4.95
CA VAL A 112 -24.96 -19.49 -5.66
C VAL A 112 -24.57 -18.15 -6.27
N ASN A 113 -25.49 -17.48 -6.95
CA ASN A 113 -25.25 -16.14 -7.50
C ASN A 113 -24.94 -15.11 -6.41
N ARG A 114 -25.67 -15.16 -5.28
CA ARG A 114 -25.42 -14.26 -4.13
C ARG A 114 -24.10 -14.52 -3.42
N LEU A 115 -23.51 -15.73 -3.53
CA LEU A 115 -22.20 -16.01 -2.95
C LEU A 115 -21.11 -15.13 -3.56
N GLY A 116 -21.21 -14.80 -4.85
CA GLY A 116 -20.27 -13.88 -5.51
C GLY A 116 -20.23 -12.51 -4.83
N GLU A 117 -21.41 -11.97 -4.48
CA GLU A 117 -21.57 -10.68 -3.79
C GLU A 117 -21.38 -10.78 -2.27
N SER A 118 -21.12 -11.98 -1.73
CA SER A 118 -20.96 -12.15 -0.28
C SER A 118 -19.68 -11.51 0.24
N PHE A 119 -19.64 -11.30 1.56
CA PHE A 119 -18.41 -10.84 2.22
C PHE A 119 -17.22 -11.76 1.95
N MET A 120 -17.41 -13.08 1.92
CA MET A 120 -16.30 -14.01 1.72
C MET A 120 -15.62 -13.91 0.34
N VAL A 121 -16.34 -13.39 -0.66
CA VAL A 121 -15.85 -13.33 -2.04
C VAL A 121 -15.48 -11.89 -2.41
N LYS A 122 -16.47 -11.02 -2.49
CA LYS A 122 -16.31 -9.63 -2.90
C LYS A 122 -16.07 -8.71 -1.72
N GLY A 123 -16.91 -8.78 -0.69
CA GLY A 123 -16.88 -7.81 0.41
C GLY A 123 -15.55 -7.79 1.18
N TYR A 124 -14.87 -8.92 1.34
CA TYR A 124 -13.55 -8.98 1.99
C TYR A 124 -12.48 -8.28 1.15
N SER A 125 -12.52 -8.43 -0.18
CA SER A 125 -11.59 -7.73 -1.07
C SER A 125 -11.86 -6.23 -1.07
N GLU A 126 -13.12 -5.81 -1.11
CA GLU A 126 -13.50 -4.39 -1.05
C GLU A 126 -13.17 -3.77 0.31
N TRP A 127 -13.38 -4.50 1.39
CA TRP A 127 -12.98 -4.08 2.74
C TRP A 127 -11.46 -3.92 2.86
N LEU A 128 -10.67 -4.85 2.34
CA LEU A 128 -9.21 -4.73 2.31
C LEU A 128 -8.74 -3.52 1.47
N LYS A 129 -9.40 -3.27 0.34
CA LYS A 129 -9.13 -2.08 -0.50
C LYS A 129 -9.47 -0.79 0.24
N SER A 130 -10.56 -0.76 1.01
CA SER A 130 -11.04 0.46 1.68
C SER A 130 -10.19 0.83 2.90
N ILE A 131 -9.71 -0.14 3.67
CA ILE A 131 -8.81 0.13 4.82
C ILE A 131 -7.36 0.30 4.37
N GLY A 132 -6.99 -0.31 3.24
CA GLY A 132 -5.66 -0.27 2.67
C GLY A 132 -5.34 1.03 1.93
N GLU A 133 -4.13 1.08 1.38
CA GLU A 133 -3.67 2.17 0.51
C GLU A 133 -3.11 1.58 -0.79
N PRO A 134 -3.46 2.12 -1.98
CA PRO A 134 -2.81 1.74 -3.22
C PRO A 134 -1.32 2.08 -3.20
N PRO A 135 -0.47 1.33 -3.95
CA PRO A 135 0.94 1.69 -4.07
C PRO A 135 1.06 3.11 -4.62
N VAL A 136 1.85 3.94 -3.95
CA VAL A 136 2.19 5.27 -4.46
C VAL A 136 3.45 5.13 -5.30
N THR A 137 3.32 5.31 -6.60
CA THR A 137 4.44 5.33 -7.55
C THR A 137 4.93 6.76 -7.78
N ILE A 138 6.17 6.88 -8.26
CA ILE A 138 6.77 8.20 -8.52
C ILE A 138 6.15 8.82 -9.77
N ASP A 139 5.46 9.94 -9.59
CA ASP A 139 4.84 10.72 -10.67
C ASP A 139 5.64 12.01 -10.90
N THR A 140 6.26 12.13 -12.07
CA THR A 140 7.12 13.28 -12.40
C THR A 140 6.33 14.58 -12.49
N VAL A 141 5.04 14.55 -12.83
CA VAL A 141 4.17 15.74 -12.87
C VAL A 141 3.94 16.26 -11.46
N LYS A 142 3.65 15.38 -10.50
CA LYS A 142 3.50 15.74 -9.08
C LYS A 142 4.82 16.20 -8.46
N THR A 143 5.94 15.59 -8.86
CA THR A 143 7.29 16.03 -8.47
C THR A 143 7.55 17.47 -8.94
N ARG A 144 7.27 17.79 -10.21
CA ARG A 144 7.42 19.17 -10.74
C ARG A 144 6.54 20.18 -10.01
N LYS A 145 5.27 19.83 -9.76
CA LYS A 145 4.36 20.67 -8.98
C LYS A 145 4.86 20.92 -7.55
N THR A 146 5.54 19.95 -6.95
CA THR A 146 6.18 20.13 -5.65
C THR A 146 7.34 21.13 -5.73
N LEU A 147 8.18 21.06 -6.78
CA LEU A 147 9.25 22.03 -6.99
C LEU A 147 8.73 23.46 -7.17
N GLU A 148 7.66 23.64 -7.95
CA GLU A 148 7.01 24.96 -8.13
C GLU A 148 6.50 25.53 -6.80
N ARG A 149 5.89 24.69 -5.94
CA ARG A 149 5.44 25.08 -4.60
C ARG A 149 6.59 25.47 -3.69
N LEU A 150 7.68 24.70 -3.71
CA LEU A 150 8.87 24.98 -2.92
C LEU A 150 9.53 26.29 -3.38
N SER A 151 9.68 26.47 -4.70
CA SER A 151 10.23 27.69 -5.28
C SER A 151 9.40 28.92 -4.89
N SER A 152 8.06 28.82 -4.99
CA SER A 152 7.14 29.89 -4.60
C SER A 152 7.22 30.19 -3.11
N TYR A 153 7.24 29.17 -2.26
CA TYR A 153 7.36 29.30 -0.81
C TYR A 153 8.63 30.08 -0.42
N TYR A 154 9.80 29.65 -0.93
CA TYR A 154 11.06 30.33 -0.63
C TYR A 154 11.14 31.73 -1.28
N GLY A 155 10.47 31.94 -2.42
CA GLY A 155 10.26 33.27 -3.00
C GLY A 155 9.56 34.22 -2.00
N THR A 156 8.51 33.76 -1.31
CA THR A 156 7.86 34.58 -0.27
C THR A 156 8.74 34.88 0.94
N LYS A 157 9.83 34.12 1.13
CA LYS A 157 10.83 34.30 2.18
C LYS A 157 12.02 35.16 1.74
N GLY A 158 12.00 35.72 0.53
CA GLY A 158 13.03 36.61 0.00
C GLY A 158 14.03 35.95 -0.94
N TYR A 159 13.93 34.64 -1.19
CA TYR A 159 14.81 33.91 -2.10
C TYR A 159 14.24 33.87 -3.52
N PHE A 160 14.09 35.03 -4.16
CA PHE A 160 13.40 35.16 -5.46
C PHE A 160 14.10 34.44 -6.62
N ASN A 161 15.43 34.35 -6.58
CA ASN A 161 16.24 33.71 -7.62
C ASN A 161 16.63 32.26 -7.25
N ASN A 162 15.81 31.59 -6.45
CA ASN A 162 16.07 30.19 -6.10
C ASN A 162 16.01 29.29 -7.34
N THR A 163 16.83 28.24 -7.34
CA THR A 163 16.77 27.18 -8.35
C THR A 163 16.29 25.90 -7.71
N THR A 164 15.41 25.17 -8.39
CA THR A 164 14.85 23.92 -7.89
C THR A 164 15.08 22.79 -8.87
N SER A 165 15.47 21.63 -8.36
CA SER A 165 15.68 20.41 -9.13
C SER A 165 15.31 19.19 -8.29
N TYR A 166 15.29 18.01 -8.90
CA TYR A 166 15.02 16.77 -8.17
C TYR A 166 15.89 15.63 -8.67
N ASN A 167 16.17 14.69 -7.77
CA ASN A 167 16.82 13.42 -8.08
C ASN A 167 15.91 12.26 -7.69
N ILE A 168 15.90 11.20 -8.52
CA ILE A 168 15.30 9.92 -8.18
C ILE A 168 16.43 8.99 -7.73
N VAL A 169 16.44 8.67 -6.44
CA VAL A 169 17.47 7.83 -5.84
C VAL A 169 16.93 6.41 -5.70
N GLU A 170 17.41 5.51 -6.56
CA GLU A 170 17.04 4.10 -6.48
C GLU A 170 17.48 3.46 -5.16
N ASN A 171 16.65 2.56 -4.64
CA ASN A 171 16.94 1.81 -3.42
C ASN A 171 17.66 0.50 -3.76
N ARG A 172 18.36 -0.09 -2.78
CA ARG A 172 18.97 -1.43 -2.89
C ARG A 172 17.95 -2.51 -3.27
N ARG A 173 16.68 -2.31 -2.90
CA ARG A 173 15.58 -3.21 -3.24
C ARG A 173 14.99 -2.78 -4.58
N LYS A 174 14.78 -3.75 -5.50
CA LYS A 174 14.20 -3.53 -6.83
C LYS A 174 12.89 -2.72 -6.80
N GLN A 175 12.66 -1.95 -7.86
CA GLN A 175 11.45 -1.15 -8.14
C GLN A 175 11.01 -0.23 -7.01
N ARG A 176 11.98 0.36 -6.31
CA ARG A 176 11.78 1.27 -5.19
C ARG A 176 12.75 2.40 -5.31
N ALA A 177 12.28 3.62 -5.15
CA ALA A 177 13.16 4.78 -5.14
C ALA A 177 12.67 5.85 -4.15
N ALA A 178 13.55 6.77 -3.83
CA ALA A 178 13.26 7.99 -3.09
C ALA A 178 13.32 9.18 -4.03
N VAL A 179 12.57 10.24 -3.72
CA VAL A 179 12.67 11.53 -4.43
C VAL A 179 13.36 12.53 -3.51
N GLU A 180 14.43 13.12 -4.01
CA GLU A 180 15.12 14.21 -3.34
C GLU A 180 14.83 15.51 -4.09
N TYR A 181 14.17 16.44 -3.41
CA TYR A 181 13.91 17.79 -3.91
C TYR A 181 15.05 18.69 -3.45
N ILE A 182 15.69 19.38 -4.38
CA ILE A 182 16.85 20.22 -4.14
C ILE A 182 16.45 21.67 -4.42
N ILE A 183 16.72 22.56 -3.48
CA ILE A 183 16.59 24.01 -3.62
C ILE A 183 17.94 24.64 -3.35
N ASN A 184 18.41 25.50 -4.26
CA ASN A 184 19.57 26.34 -4.03
C ASN A 184 19.16 27.81 -4.01
N PHE A 185 19.60 28.52 -2.99
CA PHE A 185 19.46 29.97 -2.86
C PHE A 185 20.69 30.61 -3.51
N ASN A 186 20.45 31.33 -4.61
CA ASN A 186 21.48 32.19 -5.21
C ASN A 186 21.60 33.50 -4.44
#